data_AF-A0AAD9JWQ8-F1
#
_entry.id   AF-A0AAD9JWQ8-F1
#
_cell.length_a   1.000
_cell.length_b   1.000
_cell.length_c   1.000
_cell.angle_alpha   90.00
_cell.angle_beta   90.00
_cell.angle_gamma   90.00
#
_symmetry.space_group_name_H-M   'P 1'
#
loop_
_entity.id
_entity.type
_entity.pdbx_description
1 polymer ?
#
loop_
_entity_poly.entity_id
_entity_poly.type
_entity_poly.pdbx_seq_one_letter_code
_entity_poly.pdbx_strand_id
1 'polypeptide(L)'
;MALKASTSRHCYALQCSNGDYQLIKWRDAHGDVHQTRLDHPSCTCPPPFELFPFPSKKSDRERREKWLRNLNRGDELHSYKFKEPSKSHRVCSLHFIDSKPSHIHPDPEINLGHEVNKCQRHRDREQRLLKRRKVQDERQERISHCSQECDYERPSQTEHGMITAVFFSVGTKFLIFILLSDIRKFKNDLKAGLRENLQLRSEMSPTTKIITAKQYTVYIKSKTD
;
A
#
# COMPACT_ATOMS: atom_id res chain seq x y z
N MET A 1 -7.02 14.06 28.82
CA MET A 1 -8.17 13.60 28.01
C MET A 1 -7.76 12.36 27.24
N ALA A 2 -8.48 11.25 27.41
CA ALA A 2 -8.16 10.00 26.73
C ALA A 2 -8.38 10.14 25.22
N LEU A 3 -7.32 9.93 24.43
CA LEU A 3 -7.43 9.77 22.98
C LEU A 3 -8.18 8.47 22.72
N LYS A 4 -9.52 8.53 22.69
CA LYS A 4 -10.34 7.50 22.05
C LYS A 4 -9.72 7.27 20.68
N ALA A 5 -9.34 6.02 20.38
CA ALA A 5 -8.84 5.61 19.08
C ALA A 5 -9.89 5.96 18.02
N SER A 6 -9.86 7.19 17.49
CA SER A 6 -10.71 7.61 16.42
C SER A 6 -10.20 6.85 15.20
N THR A 7 -11.00 5.90 14.73
CA THR A 7 -10.75 5.25 13.45
C THR A 7 -10.81 6.35 12.38
N SER A 8 -9.65 6.88 11.99
CA SER A 8 -9.56 7.91 10.96
C SER A 8 -10.28 7.41 9.71
N ARG A 9 -11.20 8.23 9.17
CA ARG A 9 -11.93 7.92 7.95
C ARG A 9 -11.10 8.39 6.77
N HIS A 10 -11.03 7.55 5.74
CA HIS A 10 -10.23 7.82 4.54
C HIS A 10 -11.04 7.46 3.31
N CYS A 11 -10.78 8.20 2.23
CA CYS A 11 -11.34 7.92 0.92
C CYS A 11 -10.85 6.55 0.43
N TYR A 12 -11.77 5.78 -0.14
CA TYR A 12 -11.55 4.44 -0.62
C TYR A 12 -11.11 4.40 -2.10
N ALA A 13 -11.26 5.50 -2.84
CA ALA A 13 -10.77 5.57 -4.22
C ALA A 13 -9.27 5.28 -4.31
N LEU A 14 -8.82 4.74 -5.45
CA LEU A 14 -7.41 4.46 -5.65
C LEU A 14 -6.63 5.78 -5.69
N GLN A 15 -5.49 5.82 -5.01
CA GLN A 15 -4.60 6.99 -4.93
C GLN A 15 -5.19 8.26 -4.32
N CYS A 16 -6.44 8.23 -3.84
CA CYS A 16 -6.99 9.33 -3.06
C CYS A 16 -6.43 9.29 -1.63
N SER A 17 -5.85 10.40 -1.19
CA SER A 17 -5.33 10.58 0.18
C SER A 17 -6.30 11.34 1.09
N ASN A 18 -7.47 11.70 0.57
CA ASN A 18 -8.45 12.51 1.30
C ASN A 18 -9.02 11.74 2.49
N GLY A 19 -9.19 12.44 3.60
CA GLY A 19 -9.63 11.82 4.84
C GLY A 19 -9.76 12.82 5.99
N ASP A 20 -10.11 12.31 7.17
CA ASP A 20 -10.35 13.11 8.37
C ASP A 20 -9.16 14.01 8.72
N TYR A 21 -7.93 13.51 8.57
CA TYR A 21 -6.73 14.30 8.86
C TYR A 21 -6.69 15.61 8.06
N GLN A 22 -7.03 15.57 6.76
CA GLN A 22 -7.02 16.76 5.93
C GLN A 22 -8.16 17.71 6.27
N LEU A 23 -9.34 17.19 6.64
CA LEU A 23 -10.46 18.01 7.09
C LEU A 23 -10.18 18.67 8.44
N ILE A 24 -9.52 17.96 9.37
CA ILE A 24 -9.06 18.52 10.64
C ILE A 24 -8.02 19.61 10.36
N LYS A 25 -7.02 19.33 9.52
CA LYS A 25 -6.00 20.32 9.14
C LYS A 25 -6.60 21.55 8.48
N TRP A 26 -7.58 21.37 7.59
CA TRP A 26 -8.31 22.48 6.98
C TRP A 26 -9.05 23.29 8.04
N ARG A 27 -9.79 22.63 8.92
CA ARG A 27 -10.56 23.30 9.98
C ARG A 27 -9.68 24.09 10.95
N ASP A 28 -8.49 23.55 11.27
CA ASP A 28 -7.52 24.21 12.17
C ASP A 28 -6.72 25.32 11.48
N ALA A 29 -6.80 25.44 10.15
CA ALA A 29 -6.19 26.54 9.41
C ALA A 29 -7.00 27.84 9.56
N HIS A 30 -6.34 28.97 9.28
CA HIS A 30 -7.00 30.27 9.22
C HIS A 30 -7.51 30.48 7.79
N GLY A 31 -8.74 30.98 7.66
CA GLY A 31 -9.30 31.30 6.36
C GLY A 31 -8.71 32.57 5.78
N ASP A 32 -8.32 32.55 4.51
CA ASP A 32 -7.74 33.72 3.83
C ASP A 32 -8.69 34.92 3.80
N VAL A 33 -10.01 34.67 3.76
CA VAL A 33 -11.06 35.69 3.64
C VAL A 33 -11.39 36.35 4.98
N HIS A 34 -11.29 35.62 6.09
CA HIS A 34 -11.81 36.08 7.39
C HIS A 34 -10.71 36.21 8.45
N GLN A 35 -9.50 35.72 8.18
CA GLN A 35 -8.36 35.65 9.11
C GLN A 35 -8.70 35.00 10.47
N THR A 36 -9.83 34.31 10.58
CA THR A 36 -10.23 33.51 11.73
C THR A 36 -9.99 32.03 11.43
N ARG A 37 -9.94 31.21 12.47
CA ARG A 37 -9.98 29.75 12.31
C ARG A 37 -11.23 29.32 11.54
N LEU A 38 -11.11 28.30 10.70
CA LEU A 38 -12.19 27.80 9.86
C LEU A 38 -13.26 27.00 10.66
N ASP A 39 -13.01 26.66 11.93
CA ASP A 39 -14.05 26.17 12.87
C ASP A 39 -14.85 27.28 13.57
N HIS A 40 -14.51 28.54 13.37
CA HIS A 40 -15.21 29.62 14.05
C HIS A 40 -16.65 29.73 13.54
N PRO A 41 -17.68 29.90 14.40
CA PRO A 41 -19.08 29.97 13.98
C PRO A 41 -19.41 31.05 12.95
N SER A 42 -18.60 32.10 12.87
CA SER A 42 -18.75 33.17 11.87
C SER A 42 -18.13 32.85 10.50
N CYS A 43 -17.39 31.75 10.39
CA CYS A 43 -16.80 31.31 9.14
C CYS A 43 -17.78 30.39 8.40
N THR A 44 -18.10 30.76 7.16
CA THR A 44 -18.99 30.00 6.27
C THR A 44 -18.23 29.35 5.11
N CYS A 45 -16.90 29.24 5.21
CA CYS A 45 -16.09 28.61 4.18
C CYS A 45 -16.48 27.13 4.03
N PRO A 46 -16.79 26.66 2.81
CA PRO A 46 -17.07 25.25 2.60
C PRO A 46 -15.79 24.41 2.77
N PRO A 47 -15.90 23.18 3.30
CA PRO A 47 -14.78 22.27 3.36
C PRO A 47 -14.31 21.89 1.93
N PRO A 48 -13.05 21.49 1.75
CA PRO A 48 -12.50 21.17 0.43
C PRO A 48 -13.14 19.92 -0.18
N PHE A 49 -13.71 19.04 0.64
CA PHE A 49 -14.47 17.88 0.23
C PHE A 49 -15.33 17.36 1.38
N GLU A 50 -16.29 16.49 1.04
CA GLU A 50 -17.09 15.73 2.02
C GLU A 50 -16.79 14.23 1.90
N LEU A 51 -17.08 13.45 2.95
CA LEU A 51 -16.82 12.01 3.00
C LEU A 51 -18.13 11.21 3.11
N PHE A 52 -18.52 10.55 2.03
CA PHE A 52 -19.76 9.77 1.97
C PHE A 52 -19.55 8.30 2.38
N PRO A 53 -20.43 7.73 3.23
CA PRO A 53 -20.38 6.31 3.55
C PRO A 53 -20.80 5.45 2.37
N PHE A 54 -20.27 4.23 2.32
CA PHE A 54 -20.75 3.24 1.37
C PHE A 54 -22.23 2.90 1.64
N PRO A 55 -23.02 2.59 0.59
CA PRO A 55 -24.35 2.03 0.75
C PRO A 55 -24.33 0.78 1.64
N SER A 56 -25.33 0.65 2.50
CA SER A 56 -25.39 -0.46 3.44
C SER A 56 -25.80 -1.76 2.73
N LYS A 57 -25.25 -2.90 3.14
CA LYS A 57 -25.62 -4.21 2.56
C LYS A 57 -27.11 -4.54 2.66
N LYS A 58 -27.77 -4.03 3.70
CA LYS A 58 -29.20 -4.29 3.97
C LYS A 58 -30.11 -3.36 3.17
N SER A 59 -29.72 -2.09 3.01
CA SER A 59 -30.55 -1.10 2.32
C SER A 59 -30.39 -1.20 0.81
N ASP A 60 -29.15 -1.34 0.32
CA ASP A 60 -28.86 -1.20 -1.10
C ASP A 60 -27.59 -1.98 -1.46
N ARG A 61 -27.79 -3.29 -1.65
CA ARG A 61 -26.71 -4.22 -1.99
C ARG A 61 -26.19 -3.96 -3.40
N GLU A 62 -27.06 -3.69 -4.36
CA GLU A 62 -26.69 -3.53 -5.77
C GLU A 62 -25.83 -2.30 -6.00
N ARG A 63 -26.22 -1.15 -5.41
CA ARG A 63 -25.41 0.06 -5.48
C ARG A 63 -24.09 -0.09 -4.77
N ARG A 64 -24.06 -0.79 -3.63
CA ARG A 64 -22.81 -1.12 -2.94
C ARG A 64 -21.87 -1.92 -3.86
N GLU A 65 -22.38 -2.95 -4.53
CA GLU A 65 -21.60 -3.74 -5.49
C GLU A 65 -21.12 -2.90 -6.68
N LYS A 66 -21.95 -1.96 -7.16
CA LYS A 66 -21.56 -1.02 -8.22
C LYS A 66 -20.43 -0.08 -7.79
N TRP A 67 -20.48 0.45 -6.56
CA TRP A 67 -19.37 1.24 -6.00
C TRP A 67 -18.08 0.43 -5.93
N LEU A 68 -18.15 -0.84 -5.51
CA LEU A 68 -16.97 -1.70 -5.43
C LEU A 68 -16.35 -1.96 -6.81
N ARG A 69 -17.20 -2.19 -7.82
CA ARG A 69 -16.78 -2.32 -9.23
C ARG A 69 -16.11 -1.03 -9.72
N ASN A 70 -16.74 0.12 -9.51
CA ASN A 70 -16.21 1.41 -9.96
C ASN A 70 -14.88 1.73 -9.28
N LEU A 71 -14.74 1.50 -7.98
CA LEU A 71 -13.50 1.80 -7.25
C LEU A 71 -12.40 0.75 -7.48
N ASN A 72 -12.76 -0.41 -8.04
CA ASN A 72 -11.86 -1.46 -8.55
C ASN A 72 -10.71 -1.85 -7.60
N ARG A 73 -10.99 -1.95 -6.29
CA ARG A 73 -10.02 -2.49 -5.33
C ARG A 73 -10.14 -4.01 -5.29
N GLY A 74 -9.35 -4.70 -6.11
CA GLY A 74 -9.24 -6.15 -6.07
C GLY A 74 -8.68 -6.66 -4.73
N ASP A 75 -9.09 -7.86 -4.35
CA ASP A 75 -8.49 -8.64 -3.29
C ASP A 75 -7.09 -9.12 -3.75
N GLU A 76 -6.08 -8.97 -2.89
CA GLU A 76 -4.68 -9.28 -3.22
C GLU A 76 -4.47 -10.75 -3.58
N LEU A 77 -5.36 -11.64 -3.11
CA LEU A 77 -5.35 -13.07 -3.41
C LEU A 77 -6.28 -13.48 -4.57
N HIS A 78 -7.31 -12.70 -4.89
CA HIS A 78 -8.37 -13.11 -5.81
C HIS A 78 -8.76 -11.98 -6.76
N SER A 79 -8.25 -12.02 -8.00
CA SER A 79 -8.55 -10.97 -9.00
C SER A 79 -10.05 -10.83 -9.32
N TYR A 80 -10.87 -11.82 -8.97
CA TYR A 80 -12.32 -11.84 -9.21
C TYR A 80 -13.15 -11.28 -8.04
N LYS A 81 -12.52 -10.94 -6.90
CA LYS A 81 -13.22 -10.49 -5.69
C LYS A 81 -12.72 -9.10 -5.27
N PHE A 82 -13.64 -8.16 -5.07
CA PHE A 82 -13.28 -6.84 -4.55
C PHE A 82 -13.08 -6.89 -3.03
N LYS A 83 -12.11 -6.11 -2.53
CA LYS A 83 -11.86 -5.96 -1.09
C LYS A 83 -13.06 -5.26 -0.46
N GLU A 84 -13.64 -5.87 0.57
CA GLU A 84 -14.81 -5.31 1.25
C GLU A 84 -14.42 -4.08 2.11
N PRO A 85 -15.12 -2.94 2.00
CA PRO A 85 -14.82 -1.76 2.79
C PRO A 85 -15.36 -1.91 4.22
N SER A 86 -14.47 -1.73 5.20
CA SER A 86 -14.80 -1.52 6.61
C SER A 86 -15.75 -0.33 6.85
N LYS A 87 -16.30 -0.25 8.07
CA LYS A 87 -17.18 0.84 8.51
C LYS A 87 -16.54 2.23 8.50
N SER A 88 -15.21 2.35 8.46
CA SER A 88 -14.50 3.63 8.43
C SER A 88 -14.16 4.13 7.02
N HIS A 89 -14.28 3.27 6.00
CA HIS A 89 -14.03 3.69 4.63
C HIS A 89 -15.15 4.58 4.11
N ARG A 90 -14.77 5.61 3.37
CA ARG A 90 -15.65 6.60 2.78
C ARG A 90 -15.26 6.82 1.32
N VAL A 91 -16.07 7.54 0.55
CA VAL A 91 -15.69 8.07 -0.76
C VAL A 91 -15.87 9.58 -0.72
N CYS A 92 -14.85 10.35 -1.12
CA CYS A 92 -14.93 11.79 -1.05
C CYS A 92 -15.77 12.40 -2.18
N SER A 93 -16.31 13.59 -1.97
CA SER A 93 -17.15 14.34 -2.93
C SER A 93 -16.53 14.47 -4.31
N LEU A 94 -15.20 14.56 -4.40
CA LEU A 94 -14.44 14.72 -5.65
C LEU A 94 -14.54 13.53 -6.62
N HIS A 95 -15.19 12.43 -6.23
CA HIS A 95 -15.43 11.27 -7.08
C HIS A 95 -16.86 11.22 -7.66
N PHE A 96 -17.72 12.20 -7.30
CA PHE A 96 -19.09 12.31 -7.79
C PHE A 96 -19.20 13.50 -8.73
N ILE A 97 -19.97 13.34 -9.81
CA ILE A 97 -20.21 14.41 -10.79
C ILE A 97 -20.82 15.64 -10.12
N ASP A 98 -21.84 15.43 -9.29
CA ASP A 98 -22.54 16.51 -8.58
C ASP A 98 -21.88 16.88 -7.24
N SER A 99 -20.61 16.50 -7.02
CA SER A 99 -19.90 16.59 -5.72
C SER A 99 -20.59 15.84 -4.55
N LYS A 100 -21.67 15.12 -4.83
CA LYS A 100 -22.39 14.27 -3.88
C LYS A 100 -23.14 13.16 -4.64
N PRO A 101 -23.49 12.05 -3.98
CA PRO A 101 -24.38 11.06 -4.58
C PRO A 101 -25.76 11.69 -4.85
N SER A 102 -26.13 11.84 -6.13
CA SER A 102 -27.42 12.39 -6.53
C SER A 102 -28.36 11.29 -7.03
N HIS A 103 -29.60 11.66 -7.41
CA HIS A 103 -30.53 10.71 -8.00
C HIS A 103 -30.10 10.31 -9.44
N ILE A 104 -29.47 11.23 -10.16
CA ILE A 104 -29.02 11.03 -11.54
C ILE A 104 -27.65 10.34 -11.56
N HIS A 105 -26.74 10.79 -10.70
CA HIS A 105 -25.38 10.27 -10.54
C HIS A 105 -25.19 9.76 -9.10
N PRO A 106 -25.78 8.60 -8.77
CA PRO A 106 -25.71 8.03 -7.42
C PRO A 106 -24.33 7.45 -7.08
N ASP A 107 -23.46 7.24 -8.06
CA ASP A 107 -22.25 6.45 -7.93
C ASP A 107 -20.99 7.28 -8.16
N PRO A 108 -19.85 6.85 -7.59
CA PRO A 108 -18.58 7.50 -7.89
C PRO A 108 -18.15 7.11 -9.31
N GLU A 109 -17.94 8.11 -10.15
CA GLU A 109 -17.71 7.95 -11.59
C GLU A 109 -16.42 8.63 -12.06
N ILE A 110 -15.94 9.65 -11.33
CA ILE A 110 -14.79 10.47 -11.74
C ILE A 110 -13.59 10.31 -10.80
N ASN A 111 -12.39 10.63 -11.29
CA ASN A 111 -11.14 10.65 -10.50
C ASN A 111 -10.85 9.35 -9.73
N LEU A 112 -11.25 8.19 -10.25
CA LEU A 112 -11.22 6.92 -9.51
C LEU A 112 -9.80 6.33 -9.35
N GLY A 113 -8.80 6.91 -10.03
CA GLY A 113 -7.39 6.51 -9.91
C GLY A 113 -7.03 5.25 -10.72
N HIS A 114 -7.79 4.94 -11.78
CA HIS A 114 -7.50 3.81 -12.69
C HIS A 114 -6.42 4.11 -13.72
N GLU A 115 -6.13 5.40 -13.95
CA GLU A 115 -5.23 5.88 -15.01
C GLU A 115 -3.76 5.54 -14.77
N VAL A 116 -3.46 4.90 -13.64
CA VAL A 116 -2.10 4.55 -13.23
C VAL A 116 -1.60 3.37 -14.04
N ASN A 117 -1.09 3.71 -15.21
CA ASN A 117 -0.36 2.80 -16.07
C ASN A 117 0.70 2.07 -15.23
N LYS A 118 0.79 0.73 -15.37
CA LYS A 118 1.68 -0.11 -14.54
C LYS A 118 3.14 0.36 -14.59
N CYS A 119 3.53 0.97 -15.71
CA CYS A 119 4.84 1.58 -15.93
C CYS A 119 5.13 2.74 -14.97
N GLN A 120 4.13 3.53 -14.58
CA GLN A 120 4.31 4.66 -13.66
C GLN A 120 4.63 4.19 -12.24
N ARG A 121 3.96 3.13 -11.76
CA ARG A 121 4.23 2.53 -10.44
C ARG A 121 5.65 1.98 -10.30
N HIS A 122 6.20 1.39 -11.37
CA HIS A 122 7.59 0.93 -11.37
C HIS A 122 8.55 2.10 -11.27
N ARG A 123 8.34 3.13 -12.10
CA ARG A 123 9.15 4.35 -12.13
C ARG A 123 9.15 5.08 -10.79
N ASP A 124 7.99 5.24 -10.15
CA ASP A 124 7.86 5.88 -8.84
C ASP A 124 8.58 5.09 -7.73
N ARG A 125 8.50 3.75 -7.79
CA ARG A 125 9.19 2.88 -6.83
C ARG A 125 10.70 3.00 -6.97
N GLU A 126 11.21 2.98 -8.21
CA GLU A 126 12.63 3.18 -8.47
C GLU A 126 13.10 4.56 -8.02
N GLN A 127 12.36 5.62 -8.31
CA GLN A 127 12.70 6.98 -7.86
C GLN A 127 12.78 7.08 -6.33
N ARG A 128 11.85 6.45 -5.59
CA ARG A 128 11.92 6.43 -4.11
C ARG A 128 13.13 5.66 -3.60
N LEU A 129 13.50 4.55 -4.24
CA LEU A 129 14.69 3.77 -3.88
C LEU A 129 15.97 4.54 -4.17
N LEU A 130 16.06 5.21 -5.32
CA LEU A 130 17.16 6.11 -5.69
C LEU A 130 17.31 7.26 -4.69
N LYS A 131 16.20 7.90 -4.31
CA LYS A 131 16.23 8.97 -3.30
C LYS A 131 16.72 8.46 -1.94
N ARG A 132 16.30 7.26 -1.52
CA ARG A 132 16.80 6.64 -0.28
C ARG A 132 18.30 6.33 -0.34
N ARG A 133 18.81 5.84 -1.47
CA ARG A 133 20.25 5.60 -1.67
C ARG A 133 21.06 6.90 -1.57
N LYS A 134 20.65 7.95 -2.30
CA LYS A 134 21.31 9.26 -2.22
C LYS A 134 21.40 9.80 -0.79
N VAL A 135 20.30 9.72 -0.02
CA VAL A 135 20.31 10.15 1.39
C VAL A 135 21.25 9.30 2.26
N GLN A 136 21.40 8.00 1.96
CA GLN A 136 22.37 7.14 2.65
C GLN A 136 23.81 7.49 2.27
N ASP A 137 24.08 7.71 0.99
CA ASP A 137 25.42 8.08 0.50
C ASP A 137 25.86 9.43 1.08
N GLU A 138 24.99 10.44 1.06
CA GLU A 138 25.23 11.76 1.71
C GLU A 138 25.42 11.66 3.23
N ARG A 139 24.78 10.67 3.88
CA ARG A 139 25.01 10.41 5.31
C ARG A 139 26.36 9.75 5.53
N GLN A 140 26.75 8.82 4.67
CA GLN A 140 28.04 8.13 4.72
C GLN A 140 29.20 9.11 4.48
N GLU A 141 29.07 10.03 3.52
CA GLU A 141 30.05 11.09 3.25
C GLU A 141 30.17 12.06 4.41
N ARG A 142 29.07 12.48 5.04
CA ARG A 142 29.13 13.30 6.27
C ARG A 142 29.85 12.58 7.41
N ILE A 143 29.64 11.28 7.56
CA ILE A 143 30.32 10.47 8.58
C ILE A 143 31.82 10.31 8.26
N SER A 144 32.19 10.13 6.98
CA SER A 144 33.60 10.04 6.58
C SER A 144 34.32 11.40 6.72
N HIS A 145 33.66 12.51 6.38
CA HIS A 145 34.19 13.86 6.54
C HIS A 145 34.37 14.23 8.02
N CYS A 146 33.46 13.79 8.91
CA CYS A 146 33.60 13.98 10.36
C CYS A 146 34.76 13.16 10.96
N SER A 147 35.22 12.10 10.29
CA SER A 147 36.33 11.25 10.75
C SER A 147 37.72 11.78 10.34
N GLN A 148 37.79 12.84 9.53
CA GLN A 148 39.03 13.43 9.04
C GLN A 148 39.46 14.70 9.80
N GLU A 149 38.63 15.24 10.69
CA GLU A 149 38.89 16.49 11.43
C GLU A 149 39.16 16.30 12.94
N CYS A 150 39.48 15.09 13.40
CA CYS A 150 39.85 14.87 14.79
C CYS A 150 41.16 14.07 14.92
N ASP A 151 42.25 14.70 14.50
CA ASP A 151 43.60 14.45 15.04
C ASP A 151 43.66 15.03 16.46
N TYR A 152 42.96 14.41 17.41
CA TYR A 152 43.30 14.58 18.83
C TYR A 152 44.23 13.44 19.20
N GLU A 153 45.50 13.78 19.46
CA GLU A 153 46.52 12.85 19.94
C GLU A 153 45.97 12.06 21.12
N ARG A 154 45.73 10.76 20.89
CA ARG A 154 45.31 9.81 21.90
C ARG A 154 46.52 9.50 22.79
N PRO A 155 46.51 9.84 24.10
CA PRO A 155 47.59 9.44 24.98
C PRO A 155 47.61 7.91 25.11
N SER A 156 48.80 7.35 24.96
CA SER A 156 49.06 5.92 25.11
C SER A 156 48.80 5.48 26.55
N GLN A 157 47.75 4.69 26.78
CA GLN A 157 47.62 3.88 28.00
C GLN A 157 47.08 2.48 27.67
N THR A 158 48.02 1.54 27.77
CA THR A 158 47.94 0.21 28.40
C THR A 158 46.66 -0.63 28.24
N GLU A 159 46.88 -1.80 27.64
CA GLU A 159 46.39 -3.13 28.05
C GLU A 159 45.07 -3.16 28.84
N HIS A 160 43.96 -3.44 28.15
CA HIS A 160 42.95 -4.41 28.57
C HIS A 160 41.81 -4.44 27.54
N GLY A 161 41.57 -5.58 26.92
CA GLY A 161 40.36 -5.81 26.13
C GLY A 161 40.58 -6.68 24.90
N MET A 162 40.66 -7.99 25.11
CA MET A 162 40.63 -8.99 24.04
C MET A 162 39.41 -8.81 23.13
N ILE A 163 39.70 -8.48 21.88
CA ILE A 163 39.23 -9.09 20.63
C ILE A 163 38.10 -10.13 20.81
N THR A 164 36.90 -9.83 20.30
CA THR A 164 36.15 -10.76 19.44
C THR A 164 35.53 -10.00 18.26
N ALA A 165 36.38 -9.29 17.51
CA ALA A 165 36.05 -8.99 16.12
C ALA A 165 36.09 -10.33 15.36
N VAL A 166 34.91 -10.89 15.07
CA VAL A 166 34.78 -12.11 14.26
C VAL A 166 35.27 -11.78 12.86
N PHE A 167 36.56 -12.02 12.61
CA PHE A 167 37.14 -12.03 11.28
C PHE A 167 36.44 -13.13 10.48
N PHE A 168 35.46 -12.76 9.66
CA PHE A 168 34.86 -13.63 8.67
C PHE A 168 35.94 -13.99 7.63
N SER A 169 36.64 -15.10 7.90
CA SER A 169 37.61 -15.76 7.03
C SER A 169 37.08 -15.81 5.59
N VAL A 170 37.99 -15.70 4.60
CA VAL A 170 37.68 -15.78 3.15
C VAL A 170 36.77 -16.97 2.82
N GLY A 171 36.87 -18.08 3.56
CA GLY A 171 35.98 -19.24 3.43
C GLY A 171 34.52 -18.97 3.78
N THR A 172 34.22 -18.12 4.77
CA THR A 172 32.84 -17.76 5.13
C THR A 172 32.17 -16.88 4.09
N LYS A 173 32.93 -16.00 3.43
CA LYS A 173 32.41 -15.24 2.27
C LYS A 173 32.08 -16.17 1.11
N PHE A 174 32.92 -17.17 0.84
CA PHE A 174 32.67 -18.16 -0.21
C PHE A 174 31.41 -19.01 0.05
N LEU A 175 31.17 -19.44 1.29
CA LEU A 175 29.95 -20.15 1.67
C LEU A 175 28.68 -19.29 1.50
N ILE A 176 28.75 -18.00 1.84
CA ILE A 176 27.65 -17.07 1.60
C ILE A 176 27.37 -16.93 0.10
N PHE A 177 28.40 -16.88 -0.75
CA PHE A 177 28.23 -16.85 -2.21
C PHE A 177 27.58 -18.12 -2.76
N ILE A 178 27.97 -19.31 -2.27
CA ILE A 178 27.34 -20.58 -2.65
C ILE A 178 25.86 -20.57 -2.28
N LEU A 179 25.53 -20.23 -1.03
CA LEU A 179 24.14 -20.17 -0.56
C LEU A 179 23.29 -19.17 -1.37
N LEU A 180 23.84 -17.99 -1.70
CA LEU A 180 23.13 -17.00 -2.52
C LEU A 180 22.97 -17.43 -3.99
N SER A 181 23.86 -18.28 -4.51
CA SER A 181 23.75 -18.88 -5.83
C SER A 181 22.64 -19.93 -5.86
N ASP A 182 22.60 -20.81 -4.86
CA ASP A 182 21.58 -21.86 -4.74
C ASP A 182 20.18 -21.27 -4.54
N ILE A 183 20.04 -20.22 -3.72
CA ILE A 183 18.77 -19.50 -3.56
C ILE A 183 18.31 -18.90 -4.90
N ARG A 184 19.23 -18.35 -5.70
CA ARG A 184 18.91 -17.81 -7.02
C ARG A 184 18.48 -18.90 -7.99
N LYS A 185 19.17 -20.04 -8.01
CA LYS A 185 18.83 -21.22 -8.83
C LYS A 185 17.44 -21.73 -8.46
N PHE A 186 17.18 -21.96 -7.18
CA PHE A 186 15.88 -22.42 -6.69
C PHE A 186 14.74 -21.46 -7.07
N LYS A 187 14.95 -20.14 -6.98
CA LYS A 187 13.95 -19.14 -7.39
C LYS A 187 13.66 -19.18 -8.89
N ASN A 188 14.66 -19.50 -9.71
CA ASN A 188 14.48 -19.63 -11.17
C ASN A 188 13.72 -20.92 -11.50
N ASP A 189 14.05 -22.03 -10.85
CA ASP A 189 13.36 -23.31 -11.04
C ASP A 189 11.88 -23.22 -10.62
N LEU A 190 11.59 -22.53 -9.51
CA LEU A 190 10.23 -22.30 -9.04
C LEU A 190 9.41 -21.43 -10.02
N LYS A 191 10.07 -20.46 -10.68
CA LYS A 191 9.44 -19.67 -11.76
C LYS A 191 9.25 -20.46 -13.04
N ALA A 192 10.11 -21.43 -13.34
CA ALA A 192 9.96 -22.31 -14.49
C ALA A 192 8.77 -23.25 -14.29
N GLY A 193 8.70 -23.93 -13.13
CA GLY A 193 7.57 -24.80 -12.79
C GLY A 193 6.21 -24.06 -12.74
N LEU A 194 6.19 -22.81 -12.30
CA LEU A 194 4.97 -21.99 -12.34
C LEU A 194 4.52 -21.70 -13.77
N ARG A 195 5.45 -21.47 -14.71
CA ARG A 195 5.12 -21.25 -16.12
C ARG A 195 4.59 -22.52 -16.78
N GLU A 196 5.23 -23.66 -16.52
CA GLU A 196 4.76 -24.96 -17.00
C GLU A 196 3.35 -25.28 -16.46
N ASN A 197 3.07 -25.00 -15.18
CA ASN A 197 1.73 -25.20 -14.62
C ASN A 197 0.67 -24.29 -15.27
N LEU A 198 1.01 -23.03 -15.54
CA LEU A 198 0.13 -22.10 -16.25
C LEU A 198 -0.13 -22.54 -17.70
N GLN A 199 0.90 -23.07 -18.37
CA GLN A 199 0.78 -23.57 -19.74
C GLN A 199 -0.10 -24.83 -19.80
N LEU A 200 0.13 -25.80 -18.91
CA LEU A 200 -0.74 -26.98 -18.77
C LEU A 200 -2.20 -26.59 -18.48
N ARG A 201 -2.45 -25.59 -17.61
CA ARG A 201 -3.80 -25.06 -17.36
C ARG A 201 -4.44 -24.39 -18.58
N SER A 202 -3.62 -23.78 -19.44
CA SER A 202 -4.09 -23.15 -20.67
C SER A 202 -4.49 -24.19 -21.73
N GLU A 203 -3.78 -25.32 -21.77
CA GLU A 203 -4.00 -26.45 -22.69
C GLU A 203 -5.12 -27.41 -22.24
N MET A 204 -5.56 -27.34 -20.99
CA MET A 204 -6.72 -28.12 -20.52
C MET A 204 -8.00 -27.74 -21.28
N SER A 205 -8.58 -28.74 -21.97
CA SER A 205 -9.89 -28.69 -22.62
C SER A 205 -11.00 -28.16 -21.69
N PRO A 206 -12.00 -27.43 -22.22
CA PRO A 206 -13.13 -26.92 -21.44
C PRO A 206 -13.85 -27.99 -20.60
N THR A 207 -13.91 -29.23 -21.08
CA THR A 207 -14.57 -30.34 -20.38
C THR A 207 -13.80 -30.79 -19.13
N THR A 208 -12.46 -30.75 -19.16
CA THR A 208 -11.59 -31.14 -18.03
C THR A 208 -11.60 -30.10 -16.90
N LYS A 209 -11.79 -28.81 -17.23
CA LYS A 209 -11.96 -27.71 -16.26
C LYS A 209 -13.26 -27.85 -15.45
N ILE A 210 -14.32 -28.40 -16.05
CA ILE A 210 -15.61 -28.61 -15.39
C ILE A 210 -15.55 -29.80 -14.42
N ILE A 211 -14.85 -30.88 -14.78
CA ILE A 211 -14.73 -32.09 -13.93
C ILE A 211 -13.91 -31.80 -12.67
N THR A 212 -12.78 -31.09 -12.81
CA THR A 212 -11.91 -30.73 -11.67
C THR A 212 -12.57 -29.74 -10.71
N ALA A 213 -13.39 -28.80 -11.21
CA ALA A 213 -14.18 -27.90 -10.37
C ALA A 213 -15.25 -28.66 -9.55
N LYS A 214 -15.92 -29.65 -10.16
CA LYS A 214 -16.92 -30.49 -9.46
C LYS A 214 -16.30 -31.32 -8.34
N GLN A 215 -15.12 -31.91 -8.56
CA GLN A 215 -14.42 -32.70 -7.53
C GLN A 215 -14.01 -31.85 -6.32
N TYR A 216 -13.54 -30.61 -6.54
CA TYR A 216 -13.20 -29.69 -5.44
C TYR A 216 -14.42 -29.27 -4.61
N THR A 217 -15.58 -29.07 -5.24
CA THR A 217 -16.81 -28.74 -4.51
C THR A 217 -17.34 -29.90 -3.66
N VAL A 218 -17.15 -31.14 -4.11
CA VAL A 218 -17.55 -32.35 -3.35
C VAL A 218 -16.65 -32.55 -2.13
N TYR A 219 -15.34 -32.35 -2.27
CA TYR A 219 -14.38 -32.49 -1.16
C TYR A 219 -14.56 -31.43 -0.06
N ILE A 220 -14.92 -30.19 -0.42
CA ILE A 220 -15.17 -29.14 0.58
C ILE A 220 -16.46 -29.42 1.36
N LYS A 221 -17.51 -29.93 0.69
CA LYS A 221 -18.77 -30.29 1.35
C LYS A 221 -18.60 -31.42 2.36
N SER A 222 -17.80 -32.45 2.06
CA SER A 222 -17.56 -33.58 2.98
C SER A 222 -16.70 -33.25 4.20
N LYS A 223 -16.18 -32.03 4.32
CA LYS A 223 -15.30 -31.60 5.42
C LYS A 223 -15.95 -30.54 6.32
N THR A 224 -17.17 -30.11 5.99
CA THR A 224 -17.93 -29.08 6.72
C THR A 224 -19.21 -29.61 7.35
N ASP A 225 -19.51 -30.90 7.16
CA ASP A 225 -20.50 -31.68 7.93
C ASP A 225 -19.76 -32.58 8.92
#